data_AF-A0A2S0USE1-F1
#
_entry.id   AF-A0A2S0USE1-F1
#
_cell.length_a   1.000
_cell.length_b   1.000
_cell.length_c   1.000
_cell.angle_alpha   90.00
_cell.angle_beta   90.00
_cell.angle_gamma   90.00
#
_symmetry.space_group_name_H-M   'P 1'
#
loop_
_entity.id
_entity.type
_entity.pdbx_description
1 polymer ?
#
loop_
_entity_poly.entity_id
_entity_poly.type
_entity_poly.pdbx_seq_one_letter_code
_entity_poly.pdbx_strand_id
1 'polypeptide(L)' 'MLAISAVKGAKRAQAMQTAERTRVNRSAGPVRAAGPESMEFPPDRWDIVDEQSDQSFPASDPPGTY' A
#
# COMPACT_ATOMS: atom_id res chain seq x y z
N MET A 1 -23.05 -36.09 15.01
CA MET A 1 -22.59 -34.69 14.89
C MET A 1 -21.10 -34.64 14.48
N LEU A 2 -20.74 -34.83 13.20
CA LEU A 2 -19.32 -34.78 12.79
C LEU A 2 -19.06 -34.27 11.36
N ALA A 3 -19.93 -33.41 10.80
CA ALA A 3 -19.80 -32.95 9.40
C ALA A 3 -19.67 -31.43 9.22
N ILE A 4 -19.64 -30.63 10.30
CA ILE A 4 -19.60 -29.16 10.19
C ILE A 4 -18.16 -28.60 10.25
N SER A 5 -17.20 -29.34 10.83
CA SER A 5 -15.82 -28.87 11.02
C SER A 5 -15.02 -28.79 9.70
N ALA A 6 -15.22 -29.75 8.79
CA ALA A 6 -14.44 -29.86 7.55
C ALA A 6 -14.65 -28.68 6.58
N VAL A 7 -15.89 -28.19 6.45
CA VAL A 7 -16.23 -27.07 5.54
C VAL A 7 -15.65 -25.74 6.03
N LYS A 8 -15.57 -25.54 7.35
CA LYS A 8 -15.00 -24.32 7.95
C LYS A 8 -13.48 -24.26 7.75
N GLY A 9 -12.80 -25.41 7.76
CA GLY A 9 -11.37 -25.54 7.43
C GLY A 9 -11.09 -25.20 5.96
N ALA A 10 -11.91 -25.72 5.04
CA ALA A 10 -11.75 -25.48 3.61
C ALA A 10 -11.94 -23.99 3.22
N LYS A 11 -12.95 -23.31 3.79
CA LYS A 11 -13.15 -21.86 3.55
C LYS A 11 -11.99 -21.01 4.08
N ARG A 12 -11.40 -21.38 5.21
CA ARG A 12 -10.22 -20.69 5.76
C ARG A 12 -8.97 -20.90 4.91
N ALA A 13 -8.76 -22.12 4.43
CA ALA A 13 -7.66 -22.42 3.52
C ALA A 13 -7.80 -21.64 2.20
N GLN A 14 -9.01 -21.57 1.66
CA GLN A 14 -9.29 -20.77 0.46
C GLN A 14 -9.04 -19.28 0.68
N ALA A 15 -9.50 -18.71 1.81
CA ALA A 15 -9.27 -17.31 2.14
C ALA A 15 -7.77 -16.99 2.33
N MET A 16 -7.02 -17.88 2.99
CA MET A 16 -5.57 -17.75 3.15
C MET A 16 -4.84 -17.81 1.80
N GLN A 17 -5.21 -18.75 0.92
CA GLN A 17 -4.65 -18.84 -0.44
C GLN A 17 -4.95 -17.60 -1.26
N THR A 18 -6.16 -17.04 -1.18
CA THR A 18 -6.48 -15.79 -1.87
C THR A 18 -5.65 -14.63 -1.31
N ALA A 19 -5.56 -14.50 0.02
CA ALA A 19 -4.77 -13.45 0.66
C ALA A 19 -3.29 -13.51 0.29
N GLU A 20 -2.71 -14.71 0.23
CA GLU A 20 -1.32 -14.93 -0.18
C GLU A 20 -1.10 -14.62 -1.66
N ARG A 21 -2.02 -15.03 -2.54
CA ARG A 21 -1.99 -14.69 -3.98
C ARG A 21 -2.10 -13.18 -4.24
N THR A 22 -2.79 -12.44 -3.38
CA THR A 22 -2.95 -10.99 -3.49
C THR A 22 -1.96 -10.20 -2.64
N ARG A 23 -1.04 -10.86 -1.93
CA ARG A 23 -0.11 -10.20 -1.02
C ARG A 23 0.91 -9.40 -1.84
N VAL A 24 0.79 -8.09 -1.84
CA VAL A 24 1.80 -7.19 -2.39
C VAL A 24 2.97 -7.13 -1.41
N ASN A 25 4.18 -7.38 -1.91
CA ASN A 25 5.40 -7.18 -1.12
C ASN A 25 5.62 -5.68 -0.92
N ARG A 26 5.20 -5.16 0.24
CA ARG A 26 5.47 -3.79 0.69
C ARG A 26 6.86 -3.66 1.34
N SER A 27 7.85 -4.42 0.89
CA SER A 27 9.25 -4.02 1.14
C SER A 27 9.34 -2.55 0.79
N ALA A 28 9.71 -1.71 1.76
CA ALA A 28 9.87 -0.28 1.55
C ALA A 28 10.88 -0.11 0.42
N GLY A 29 10.38 0.05 -0.80
CA GLY A 29 11.20 0.46 -1.93
C GLY A 29 11.83 1.82 -1.59
N PRO A 30 12.83 2.25 -2.34
CA PRO A 30 13.42 3.57 -2.11
C PRO A 30 12.32 4.63 -2.11
N VAL A 31 12.10 5.25 -0.95
CA VAL A 31 11.20 6.39 -0.81
C VAL A 31 11.87 7.55 -1.54
N ARG A 32 11.22 8.08 -2.58
CA ARG A 32 11.70 9.29 -3.26
C ARG A 32 11.56 10.45 -2.28
N ALA A 33 12.61 11.26 -2.14
CA ALA A 33 12.50 12.52 -1.42
C ALA A 33 11.43 13.40 -2.08
N ALA A 34 10.66 14.11 -1.26
CA ALA A 34 9.70 15.10 -1.74
C ALA A 34 10.43 16.33 -2.32
N GLY A 35 9.69 17.19 -3.01
CA GLY A 35 10.16 18.50 -3.44
C GLY A 35 10.72 18.55 -4.87
N PRO A 36 10.87 19.77 -5.41
CA PRO A 36 11.29 20.03 -6.79
C PRO A 36 12.74 19.61 -7.05
N GLU A 37 13.61 19.60 -6.03
CA GLU A 37 15.00 19.14 -6.13
C GLU A 37 15.10 17.64 -6.47
N SER A 38 14.04 16.89 -6.15
CA SER A 38 13.92 15.46 -6.40
C SER A 38 13.16 15.16 -7.69
N MET A 39 12.89 16.17 -8.53
CA MET A 39 12.20 16.06 -9.82
C MET A 39 13.16 16.21 -11.00
N GLU A 40 12.97 15.42 -12.05
CA GLU A 40 13.74 15.56 -13.31
C GLU A 40 13.38 16.85 -14.05
N PHE A 41 12.11 17.27 -13.96
CA PHE A 41 11.58 18.48 -14.58
C PHE A 41 10.78 19.28 -13.55
N PRO A 42 11.44 20.07 -12.68
CA PRO A 42 10.75 20.85 -11.66
C PRO A 42 9.97 22.03 -12.28
N PRO A 43 8.85 22.44 -11.66
CA PRO A 43 8.12 23.63 -12.09
C PRO A 43 8.86 24.92 -11.71
N ASP A 44 8.65 25.99 -12.49
CA ASP A 44 9.26 27.31 -12.22
C ASP A 44 8.76 27.95 -10.91
N ARG A 45 7.58 27.54 -10.45
CA ARG A 45 6.89 28.05 -9.26
C ARG A 45 6.54 26.85 -8.40
N TRP A 46 6.96 26.91 -7.14
CA TRP A 46 6.70 25.91 -6.11
C TRP A 46 6.43 26.65 -4.82
N ASP A 47 5.29 26.38 -4.19
CA ASP A 47 4.92 27.00 -2.93
C ASP A 47 4.68 25.97 -1.81
N ILE A 48 4.30 26.46 -0.65
CA ILE A 48 4.09 25.62 0.54
C ILE A 48 2.91 24.66 0.38
N VAL A 49 1.92 24.99 -0.46
CA VAL A 49 0.77 24.13 -0.74
C VAL A 49 1.21 22.97 -1.64
N ASP A 50 2.08 23.24 -2.62
CA ASP A 50 2.70 22.21 -3.46
C ASP A 50 3.53 21.24 -2.61
N GLU A 51 4.37 21.78 -1.72
CA GLU A 51 5.22 21.00 -0.81
C GLU A 51 4.40 20.10 0.11
N GLN A 52 3.35 20.66 0.73
CA GLN A 52 2.46 19.91 1.61
C GLN A 52 1.70 18.82 0.85
N SER A 53 1.35 19.08 -0.41
CA SER A 53 0.68 18.09 -1.26
C SER A 53 1.62 16.93 -1.60
N ASP A 54 2.87 17.20 -1.97
CA ASP A 54 3.87 16.16 -2.31
C ASP A 54 4.26 15.32 -1.08
N GLN A 55 4.36 15.93 0.11
CA GLN A 55 4.69 15.23 1.36
C GLN A 55 3.52 14.43 1.96
N SER A 56 2.28 14.71 1.55
CA SER A 56 1.08 14.13 2.17
C SER A 56 0.81 12.67 1.80
N PHE A 57 1.58 12.10 0.87
CA PHE A 57 1.39 10.73 0.41
C PHE A 57 2.71 9.96 0.45
N PRO A 58 2.78 8.80 1.11
CA PRO A 58 3.25 7.66 0.36
C PRO A 58 2.25 7.47 -0.79
N ALA A 59 2.73 7.54 -2.03
CA ALA A 59 1.93 7.23 -3.22
C ALA A 59 1.31 5.80 -3.20
N SER A 60 1.52 5.02 -2.13
CA SER A 60 0.90 3.72 -1.89
C SER A 60 0.97 3.30 -0.40
N ASP A 61 0.37 4.02 0.55
CA ASP A 61 -0.03 3.34 1.80
C ASP A 61 -1.28 2.52 1.48
N PRO A 62 -1.20 1.20 1.23
CA PRO A 62 -2.42 0.40 1.19
C PRO A 62 -3.08 0.52 2.57
N PRO A 63 -4.42 0.53 2.63
CA PRO A 63 -5.17 0.85 3.82
C PRO A 63 -4.62 0.08 5.03
N GLY A 64 -3.93 0.80 5.90
CA GLY A 64 -3.59 0.34 7.23
C GLY A 64 -4.88 0.44 8.02
N THR A 65 -5.52 -0.70 8.24
CA THR A 65 -6.74 -0.83 9.04
C THR A 65 -6.61 -0.04 10.34
N TYR A 66 -7.31 1.09 10.42
CA TYR A 66 -7.78 1.67 11.68
C TYR A 66 -9.01 0.88 12.15
#